data_AF-A0A2A5CPU6-F1
#
_entry.id   AF-A0A2A5CPU6-F1
#
_cell.length_a   1.000
_cell.length_b   1.000
_cell.length_c   1.000
_cell.angle_alpha   90.00
_cell.angle_beta   90.00
_cell.angle_gamma   90.00
#
_symmetry.space_group_name_H-M   'P 1'
#
loop_
_entity.id
_entity.type
_entity.pdbx_description
1 polymer ?
#
loop_
_entity_poly.entity_id
_entity_poly.type
_entity_poly.pdbx_seq_one_letter_code
_entity_poly.pdbx_strand_id
1 'polypeptide(L)'
;MYKGLVLSVMFSFLLGCGGSGGSSGGEVDTVRDMDLTGTWDFIEERRVHKKSTGEYLYSEYSSLTYILEETEDGTTYGRCWDYGRYLPFAVKTDDHLYFSINDSGYYLVGENAFEHNETISYEWNPGIEYLIVDTITKKSEDILVDSGGFELNGPVSLNEQSHVCVNHNFSDLGDSQSYEVIVPFGDDTISLYLAYHGNLLVGSYEYEEYSDVNQIYGFDVSSTATEFDDSVGSNILAPTSALITISESNDFLIKGEFSFVGQFGNDYSGSFEINIGEITH
;
A
#
# COMPACT_ATOMS: atom_id res chain seq x y z
N MET A 1 -25.98 -63.79 5.20
CA MET A 1 -25.71 -63.47 3.78
C MET A 1 -24.66 -62.37 3.80
N TYR A 2 -23.37 -62.63 3.99
CA TYR A 2 -22.33 -63.15 3.08
C TYR A 2 -22.22 -62.47 1.70
N LYS A 3 -20.99 -61.95 1.47
CA LYS A 3 -20.31 -61.55 0.20
C LYS A 3 -20.46 -60.06 -0.17
N GLY A 4 -19.40 -59.29 -0.42
CA GLY A 4 -17.93 -59.46 -0.48
C GLY A 4 -17.32 -58.03 -0.55
N LEU A 5 -16.15 -57.68 0.00
CA LEU A 5 -14.76 -58.10 -0.23
C LEU A 5 -14.34 -58.13 -1.72
N VAL A 6 -13.77 -57.02 -2.19
CA VAL A 6 -12.75 -56.90 -3.26
C VAL A 6 -11.93 -55.65 -2.90
N LEU A 7 -10.75 -55.75 -2.28
CA LEU A 7 -9.43 -56.12 -2.80
C LEU A 7 -8.80 -55.05 -3.72
N SER A 8 -7.95 -54.22 -3.09
CA SER A 8 -6.60 -53.81 -3.49
C SER A 8 -6.23 -53.75 -4.98
N VAL A 9 -5.82 -52.56 -5.45
CA VAL A 9 -4.69 -52.43 -6.38
C VAL A 9 -3.85 -51.21 -5.97
N MET A 10 -2.80 -51.50 -5.22
CA MET A 10 -1.57 -50.70 -5.18
C MET A 10 -0.87 -50.92 -6.52
N PHE A 11 -0.58 -49.85 -7.27
CA PHE A 11 0.27 -49.92 -8.46
C PHE A 11 1.39 -48.89 -8.30
N SER A 12 2.51 -49.37 -7.75
CA SER A 12 3.80 -48.71 -7.81
C SER A 12 4.47 -49.11 -9.13
N PHE A 13 4.68 -48.15 -10.04
CA PHE A 13 5.64 -48.23 -11.14
C PHE A 13 6.49 -46.95 -11.06
N LEU A 14 7.71 -47.06 -10.53
CA LEU A 14 8.98 -47.13 -11.28
C LEU A 14 9.43 -45.79 -11.86
N LEU A 15 10.47 -45.25 -11.20
CA LEU A 15 11.72 -44.75 -11.80
C LEU A 15 11.61 -44.20 -13.24
N GLY A 16 11.58 -42.86 -13.34
CA GLY A 16 12.00 -42.11 -14.52
C GLY A 16 13.14 -41.17 -14.15
N CYS A 17 14.38 -41.63 -14.33
CA CYS A 17 15.56 -40.78 -14.41
C CYS A 17 15.79 -40.46 -15.89
N GLY A 18 16.02 -39.19 -16.23
CA GLY A 18 16.52 -38.79 -17.56
C GLY A 18 15.62 -37.80 -18.29
N GLY A 19 15.92 -36.51 -18.13
CA GLY A 19 15.28 -35.42 -18.85
C GLY A 19 15.97 -34.09 -18.61
N SER A 20 17.29 -34.04 -18.79
CA SER A 20 18.05 -32.81 -18.98
C SER A 20 17.58 -32.14 -20.28
N GLY A 21 16.56 -31.30 -20.16
CA GLY A 21 16.10 -30.37 -21.19
C GLY A 21 16.15 -28.98 -20.60
N GLY A 22 17.23 -28.26 -20.90
CA GLY A 22 17.46 -26.91 -20.39
C GLY A 22 16.31 -25.98 -20.71
N SER A 23 15.72 -25.43 -19.65
CA SER A 23 15.17 -24.09 -19.68
C SER A 23 16.24 -23.19 -19.10
N SER A 24 16.86 -22.37 -19.93
CA SER A 24 17.68 -21.26 -19.49
C SER A 24 16.78 -20.17 -18.92
N GLY A 25 16.29 -20.39 -17.70
CA GLY A 25 15.91 -19.33 -16.77
C GLY A 25 16.94 -19.39 -15.66
N GLY A 26 17.70 -18.32 -15.46
CA GLY A 26 18.70 -18.28 -14.39
C GLY A 26 17.96 -18.41 -13.05
N GLU A 27 18.18 -19.51 -12.35
CA GLU A 27 17.75 -19.69 -10.97
C GLU A 27 18.50 -18.60 -10.17
N VAL A 28 17.78 -17.65 -9.59
CA VAL A 28 18.36 -16.62 -8.72
C VAL A 28 18.71 -17.32 -7.40
N ASP A 29 19.97 -17.70 -7.24
CA ASP A 29 20.43 -18.47 -6.08
C ASP A 29 20.51 -17.62 -4.80
N THR A 30 20.62 -16.29 -4.89
CA THR A 30 20.76 -15.39 -3.73
C THR A 30 20.07 -14.03 -3.94
N VAL A 31 19.67 -13.37 -2.84
CA VAL A 31 19.14 -11.98 -2.87
C VAL A 31 20.18 -11.02 -3.43
N ARG A 32 21.45 -11.26 -3.13
CA ARG A 32 22.58 -10.44 -3.58
C ARG A 32 22.65 -10.29 -5.09
N ASP A 33 22.40 -11.37 -5.82
CA ASP A 33 22.53 -11.41 -7.29
C ASP A 33 21.22 -11.09 -8.02
N MET A 34 20.12 -10.90 -7.28
CA MET A 34 18.83 -10.51 -7.85
C MET A 34 18.86 -9.06 -8.34
N ASP A 35 18.27 -8.81 -9.52
CA ASP A 35 17.99 -7.46 -10.00
C ASP A 35 16.67 -6.96 -9.39
N LEU A 36 16.81 -6.03 -8.45
CA LEU A 36 15.68 -5.44 -7.74
C LEU A 36 15.03 -4.26 -8.47
N THR A 37 15.54 -3.86 -9.64
CA THR A 37 15.02 -2.71 -10.37
C THR A 37 13.55 -2.90 -10.74
N GLY A 38 12.74 -1.87 -10.46
CA GLY A 38 11.34 -1.80 -10.88
C GLY A 38 10.37 -1.31 -9.81
N THR A 39 9.09 -1.61 -10.03
CA THR A 39 8.00 -1.27 -9.10
C THR A 39 7.64 -2.48 -8.24
N TRP A 40 7.47 -2.23 -6.94
CA TRP A 40 7.19 -3.25 -5.94
C TRP A 40 5.97 -2.84 -5.11
N ASP A 41 5.01 -3.75 -4.95
CA ASP A 41 3.91 -3.55 -4.02
C ASP A 41 4.36 -3.97 -2.61
N PHE A 42 4.07 -3.12 -1.63
CA PHE A 42 4.31 -3.35 -0.21
C PHE A 42 2.98 -3.51 0.51
N ILE A 43 2.89 -4.54 1.34
CA ILE A 43 1.76 -4.75 2.25
C ILE A 43 2.32 -5.01 3.65
N GLU A 44 1.97 -4.15 4.60
CA GLU A 44 2.12 -4.41 6.03
C GLU A 44 0.80 -5.01 6.54
N GLU A 45 0.85 -6.23 7.09
CA GLU A 45 -0.23 -6.80 7.89
C GLU A 45 0.17 -6.77 9.37
N ARG A 46 -0.64 -6.10 10.20
CA ARG A 46 -0.48 -6.07 11.64
C ARG A 46 -1.57 -6.90 12.31
N ARG A 47 -1.22 -8.12 12.70
CA ARG A 47 -2.10 -9.05 13.42
C ARG A 47 -2.08 -8.75 14.91
N VAL A 48 -3.25 -8.52 15.48
CA VAL A 48 -3.43 -8.17 16.89
C VAL A 48 -3.86 -9.39 17.69
N HIS A 49 -3.07 -9.75 18.70
CA HIS A 49 -3.32 -10.92 19.55
C HIS A 49 -3.40 -10.54 21.03
N LYS A 50 -4.22 -11.27 21.81
CA LYS A 50 -4.13 -11.26 23.28
C LYS A 50 -2.88 -12.00 23.72
N LYS A 51 -1.95 -11.29 24.36
CA LYS A 51 -0.66 -11.83 24.83
C LYS A 51 -0.79 -13.02 25.78
N SER A 52 -1.84 -13.04 26.61
CA SER A 52 -2.01 -14.09 27.63
C SER A 52 -2.55 -15.41 27.06
N THR A 53 -3.24 -15.37 25.92
CA THR A 53 -3.94 -16.53 25.34
C THR A 53 -3.47 -16.88 23.93
N GLY A 54 -2.79 -15.96 23.24
CA GLY A 54 -2.50 -16.05 21.81
C GLY A 54 -3.73 -15.85 20.91
N GLU A 55 -4.90 -15.51 21.50
CA GLU A 55 -6.15 -15.33 20.75
C GLU A 55 -6.01 -14.18 19.76
N TYR A 56 -6.20 -14.50 18.47
CA TYR A 56 -6.31 -13.54 17.40
C TYR A 56 -7.54 -12.64 17.59
N LEU A 57 -7.37 -11.33 17.38
CA LEU A 57 -8.45 -10.35 17.51
C LEU A 57 -8.87 -9.80 16.15
N TYR A 58 -7.92 -9.25 15.40
CA TYR A 58 -8.11 -8.64 14.08
C TYR A 58 -6.74 -8.37 13.43
N SER A 59 -6.77 -8.02 12.15
CA SER A 59 -5.64 -7.51 11.38
C SER A 59 -5.92 -6.09 10.89
N GLU A 60 -4.89 -5.26 10.91
CA GLU A 60 -4.83 -3.99 10.18
C GLU A 60 -3.90 -4.19 9.00
N TYR A 61 -4.21 -3.56 7.87
CA TYR A 61 -3.42 -3.64 6.66
C TYR A 61 -3.07 -2.23 6.19
N SER A 62 -1.85 -2.05 5.71
CA SER A 62 -1.39 -0.86 5.00
C SER A 62 -0.71 -1.30 3.72
N SER A 63 -1.07 -0.69 2.60
CA SER A 63 -0.46 -1.00 1.30
C SER A 63 -0.01 0.26 0.58
N LEU A 64 1.16 0.18 -0.04
CA LEU A 64 1.78 1.26 -0.81
C LEU A 64 2.73 0.68 -1.87
N THR A 65 3.29 1.56 -2.69
CA THR A 65 4.25 1.17 -3.73
C THR A 65 5.66 1.64 -3.39
N TYR A 66 6.63 0.73 -3.48
CA TYR A 66 8.06 1.01 -3.49
C TYR A 66 8.61 1.04 -4.91
N ILE A 67 9.62 1.90 -5.11
CA ILE A 67 10.50 1.91 -6.28
C ILE A 67 11.88 1.48 -5.82
N LEU A 68 12.41 0.44 -6.43
CA LEU A 68 13.78 -0.02 -6.22
C LEU A 68 14.55 0.17 -7.54
N GLU A 69 15.80 0.58 -7.44
CA GLU A 69 16.67 0.81 -8.61
C GLU A 69 18.09 0.33 -8.31
N GLU A 70 18.64 -0.53 -9.18
CA GLU A 70 20.04 -0.91 -9.09
C GLU A 70 20.93 0.07 -9.86
N THR A 71 21.86 0.65 -9.13
CA THR A 71 22.87 1.57 -9.67
C THR A 71 24.27 0.96 -9.52
N GLU A 72 25.27 1.60 -10.08
CA GLU A 72 26.68 1.20 -9.88
C GLU A 72 27.12 1.27 -8.40
N ASP A 73 26.47 2.12 -7.60
CA ASP A 73 26.78 2.33 -6.18
C ASP A 73 25.99 1.38 -5.25
N GLY A 74 24.94 0.71 -5.76
CA GLY A 74 24.09 -0.21 -5.01
C GLY A 74 22.61 -0.07 -5.36
N THR A 75 21.75 -0.74 -4.60
CA THR A 75 20.30 -0.67 -4.76
C THR A 75 19.74 0.49 -3.96
N THR A 76 19.13 1.48 -4.60
CA THR A 76 18.33 2.50 -3.93
C THR A 76 16.89 2.05 -3.77
N TYR A 77 16.21 2.51 -2.73
CA TYR A 77 14.79 2.25 -2.53
C TYR A 77 14.07 3.50 -2.02
N GLY A 78 12.80 3.64 -2.38
CA GLY A 78 11.97 4.77 -1.96
C GLY A 78 10.51 4.48 -2.17
N ARG A 79 9.63 5.11 -1.40
CA ARG A 79 8.19 5.03 -1.66
C ARG A 79 7.93 5.74 -2.99
N CYS A 80 6.85 5.41 -3.68
CA CYS A 80 6.63 5.96 -5.02
C CYS A 80 6.59 7.50 -5.04
N TRP A 81 6.16 8.15 -3.95
CA TRP A 81 6.13 9.61 -3.83
C TRP A 81 7.50 10.23 -3.51
N ASP A 82 8.49 9.39 -3.16
CA ASP A 82 9.89 9.78 -3.02
C ASP A 82 10.63 9.67 -4.39
N TYR A 83 9.96 9.23 -5.47
CA TYR A 83 10.58 9.07 -6.79
C TYR A 83 11.12 10.38 -7.37
N GLY A 84 12.30 10.31 -8.00
CA GLY A 84 13.00 11.49 -8.54
C GLY A 84 13.76 12.31 -7.49
N ARG A 85 13.76 11.88 -6.22
CA ARG A 85 14.49 12.52 -5.12
C ARG A 85 15.71 11.71 -4.69
N TYR A 86 16.44 12.23 -3.70
CA TYR A 86 17.49 11.45 -3.05
C TYR A 86 16.87 10.27 -2.31
N LEU A 87 17.24 9.06 -2.74
CA LEU A 87 16.79 7.81 -2.13
C LEU A 87 17.89 7.17 -1.27
N PRO A 88 17.55 6.59 -0.11
CA PRO A 88 18.49 5.78 0.65
C PRO A 88 18.88 4.50 -0.11
N PHE A 89 20.02 3.93 0.28
CA PHE A 89 20.49 2.63 -0.21
C PHE A 89 19.97 1.50 0.67
N ALA A 90 19.47 0.45 0.03
CA ALA A 90 19.22 -0.84 0.66
C ALA A 90 20.51 -1.68 0.67
N VAL A 91 20.62 -2.58 1.64
CA VAL A 91 21.74 -3.53 1.74
C VAL A 91 21.26 -4.92 1.34
N LYS A 92 21.85 -5.46 0.28
CA LYS A 92 21.66 -6.86 -0.12
C LYS A 92 22.72 -7.76 0.52
N THR A 93 22.28 -8.87 1.09
CA THR A 93 23.12 -10.01 1.51
C THR A 93 22.72 -11.24 0.70
N ASP A 94 23.35 -12.38 0.93
CA ASP A 94 22.98 -13.60 0.20
C ASP A 94 21.52 -14.02 0.53
N ASP A 95 21.06 -13.78 1.77
CA ASP A 95 19.78 -14.26 2.28
C ASP A 95 18.72 -13.15 2.50
N HIS A 96 19.14 -11.90 2.70
CA HIS A 96 18.27 -10.81 3.15
C HIS A 96 18.49 -9.50 2.37
N LEU A 97 17.42 -8.73 2.26
CA LEU A 97 17.37 -7.32 1.86
C LEU A 97 17.09 -6.45 3.10
N TYR A 98 17.91 -5.43 3.36
CA TYR A 98 17.72 -4.51 4.49
C TYR A 98 17.45 -3.09 3.99
N PHE A 99 16.34 -2.50 4.42
CA PHE A 99 16.06 -1.07 4.23
C PHE A 99 16.66 -0.22 5.36
N SER A 100 16.72 -0.78 6.58
CA SER A 100 17.35 -0.16 7.74
C SER A 100 18.38 -1.11 8.35
N ILE A 101 19.49 -0.57 8.84
CA ILE A 101 20.49 -1.36 9.60
C ILE A 101 19.96 -1.89 10.94
N ASN A 102 18.82 -1.37 11.40
CA ASN A 102 18.19 -1.79 12.64
C ASN A 102 17.08 -2.83 12.43
N ASP A 103 16.70 -3.11 11.17
CA ASP A 103 15.71 -4.14 10.87
C ASP A 103 16.32 -5.53 10.84
N SER A 104 15.49 -6.54 11.08
CA SER A 104 15.90 -7.94 10.96
C SER A 104 16.12 -8.37 9.51
N GLY A 105 15.66 -7.56 8.55
CA GLY A 105 15.83 -7.75 7.12
C GLY A 105 14.71 -8.59 6.52
N TYR A 106 14.48 -8.40 5.24
CA TYR A 106 13.49 -9.13 4.48
C TYR A 106 14.13 -10.35 3.82
N TYR A 107 13.56 -11.53 4.00
CA TYR A 107 14.04 -12.77 3.40
C TYR A 107 13.25 -13.13 2.14
N LEU A 108 13.88 -13.81 1.20
CA LEU A 108 13.25 -14.20 -0.06
C LEU A 108 12.28 -15.39 0.17
N VAL A 109 11.02 -15.22 -0.21
CA VAL A 109 9.97 -16.27 -0.11
C VAL A 109 9.54 -16.83 -1.46
N GLY A 110 9.95 -16.20 -2.56
CA GLY A 110 9.73 -16.64 -3.94
C GLY A 110 10.57 -15.83 -4.92
N GLU A 111 10.47 -16.12 -6.23
CA GLU A 111 11.30 -15.47 -7.26
C GLU A 111 11.20 -13.93 -7.28
N ASN A 112 10.12 -13.37 -6.77
CA ASN A 112 9.83 -11.93 -6.81
C ASN A 112 9.12 -11.44 -5.54
N ALA A 113 9.36 -12.10 -4.41
CA ALA A 113 8.68 -11.77 -3.17
C ALA A 113 9.60 -11.88 -1.97
N PHE A 114 9.55 -10.85 -1.12
CA PHE A 114 10.25 -10.78 0.15
C PHE A 114 9.26 -10.68 1.30
N GLU A 115 9.63 -11.25 2.44
CA GLU A 115 8.84 -11.20 3.67
C GLU A 115 9.71 -10.75 4.84
N HIS A 116 9.13 -9.98 5.76
CA HIS A 116 9.72 -9.64 7.04
C HIS A 116 8.66 -9.83 8.13
N ASN A 117 9.06 -10.39 9.26
CA ASN A 117 8.16 -10.69 10.37
C ASN A 117 8.74 -10.16 11.67
N GLU A 118 7.97 -9.35 12.39
CA GLU A 118 8.36 -8.84 13.70
C GLU A 118 7.23 -9.01 14.72
N THR A 119 7.59 -9.34 15.96
CA THR A 119 6.64 -9.33 17.07
C THR A 119 6.98 -8.19 18.03
N ILE A 120 6.02 -7.27 18.20
CA ILE A 120 6.16 -6.09 19.04
C ILE A 120 5.12 -6.13 20.18
N SER A 121 5.50 -5.60 21.33
CA SER A 121 4.60 -5.32 22.44
C SER A 121 4.82 -3.89 22.92
N TYR A 122 3.76 -3.11 23.08
CA TYR A 122 3.85 -1.73 23.57
C TYR A 122 3.52 -1.62 25.05
N GLU A 123 4.25 -0.76 25.77
CA GLU A 123 3.99 -0.50 27.19
C GLU A 123 2.62 0.14 27.45
N TRP A 124 2.11 0.92 26.49
CA TRP A 124 0.82 1.62 26.61
C TRP A 124 -0.40 0.72 26.38
N ASN A 125 -0.23 -0.49 25.82
CA ASN A 125 -1.29 -1.49 25.66
C ASN A 125 -0.88 -2.84 26.26
N PRO A 126 -0.73 -2.91 27.60
CA PRO A 126 -0.23 -4.11 28.25
C PRO A 126 -1.26 -5.25 28.10
N GLY A 127 -0.83 -6.36 27.51
CA GLY A 127 -1.69 -7.54 27.27
C GLY A 127 -2.05 -7.76 25.80
N ILE A 128 -1.66 -6.85 24.92
CA ILE A 128 -1.72 -7.03 23.47
C ILE A 128 -0.32 -7.29 22.92
N GLU A 129 -0.25 -8.18 21.95
CA GLU A 129 0.92 -8.48 21.14
C GLU A 129 0.57 -8.21 19.67
N TYR A 130 1.50 -7.61 18.95
CA TYR A 130 1.35 -7.27 17.53
C TYR A 130 2.35 -8.10 16.75
N LEU A 131 1.86 -8.89 15.80
CA LEU A 131 2.68 -9.56 14.81
C LEU A 131 2.58 -8.76 13.51
N ILE A 132 3.68 -8.13 13.12
CA ILE A 132 3.82 -7.39 11.88
C ILE A 132 4.39 -8.36 10.84
N VAL A 133 3.72 -8.45 9.69
CA VAL A 133 4.13 -9.23 8.52
C VAL A 133 4.19 -8.26 7.34
N ASP A 134 5.40 -7.92 6.93
CA ASP A 134 5.63 -7.09 5.75
C ASP A 134 5.89 -7.99 4.55
N THR A 135 5.19 -7.74 3.45
CA THR A 135 5.40 -8.44 2.17
C THR A 135 5.75 -7.43 1.10
N ILE A 136 6.82 -7.70 0.34
CA ILE A 136 7.23 -6.89 -0.82
C ILE A 136 7.21 -7.78 -2.06
N THR A 137 6.37 -7.45 -3.03
CA THR A 137 6.23 -8.25 -4.26
C THR A 137 6.53 -7.43 -5.51
N LYS A 138 7.35 -7.96 -6.42
CA LYS A 138 7.68 -7.28 -7.68
C LYS A 138 6.45 -7.23 -8.57
N LYS A 139 6.06 -6.02 -8.95
CA LYS A 139 4.92 -5.75 -9.84
C LYS A 139 5.37 -5.61 -11.28
N SER A 140 6.51 -4.97 -11.51
CA SER A 140 7.02 -4.64 -12.83
C SER A 140 8.54 -4.48 -12.79
N GLU A 141 9.21 -4.83 -13.90
CA GLU A 141 10.62 -4.52 -14.16
C GLU A 141 10.83 -3.03 -14.44
N ASP A 142 9.83 -2.39 -15.05
CA ASP A 142 9.82 -0.95 -15.29
C ASP A 142 9.33 -0.21 -14.04
N ILE A 143 9.86 1.00 -13.84
CA ILE A 143 9.39 1.93 -12.82
C ILE A 143 8.07 2.57 -13.29
N LEU A 144 6.99 2.16 -12.64
CA LEU A 144 5.63 2.65 -12.77
C LEU A 144 5.23 3.35 -11.46
N VAL A 145 4.91 4.65 -11.55
CA VAL A 145 4.55 5.54 -10.43
C VAL A 145 3.14 6.13 -10.59
N ASP A 146 2.32 5.50 -11.42
CA ASP A 146 0.98 5.97 -11.75
C ASP A 146 -0.08 4.99 -11.23
N SER A 147 -0.78 5.43 -10.20
CA SER A 147 -1.93 4.77 -9.59
C SER A 147 -3.19 5.64 -9.66
N GLY A 148 -3.29 6.58 -10.61
CA GLY A 148 -4.52 7.32 -10.89
C GLY A 148 -4.35 8.80 -11.20
N GLY A 149 -5.15 9.65 -10.55
CA GLY A 149 -5.26 11.07 -10.87
C GLY A 149 -5.59 11.92 -9.65
N PHE A 150 -5.05 13.13 -9.59
CA PHE A 150 -5.43 14.12 -8.59
C PHE A 150 -5.44 15.53 -9.19
N GLU A 151 -6.60 16.19 -9.08
CA GLU A 151 -6.78 17.58 -9.44
C GLU A 151 -7.28 18.35 -8.22
N LEU A 152 -6.68 19.52 -7.97
CA LEU A 152 -7.11 20.48 -6.98
C LEU A 152 -7.22 21.85 -7.64
N ASN A 153 -8.30 22.56 -7.38
CA ASN A 153 -8.59 23.90 -7.86
C ASN A 153 -8.92 24.79 -6.66
N GLY A 154 -8.28 25.95 -6.58
CA GLY A 154 -8.43 26.91 -5.48
C GLY A 154 -7.24 27.88 -5.40
N PRO A 155 -7.02 28.55 -4.26
CA PRO A 155 -5.80 29.32 -4.00
C PRO A 155 -4.50 28.55 -4.26
N VAL A 156 -4.52 27.24 -3.98
CA VAL A 156 -3.54 26.27 -4.47
C VAL A 156 -4.25 25.42 -5.52
N SER A 157 -3.60 25.21 -6.66
CA SER A 157 -4.14 24.37 -7.74
C SER A 157 -3.07 23.47 -8.34
N LEU A 158 -3.47 22.25 -8.71
CA LEU A 158 -2.62 21.27 -9.39
C LEU A 158 -3.47 20.33 -10.23
N ASN A 159 -2.84 19.68 -11.20
CA ASN A 159 -3.42 18.58 -11.95
C ASN A 159 -2.30 17.58 -12.28
N GLU A 160 -2.31 16.44 -11.62
CA GLU A 160 -1.33 15.37 -11.78
C GLU A 160 -2.06 14.06 -12.17
N GLN A 161 -1.54 13.39 -13.20
CA GLN A 161 -2.17 12.22 -13.84
C GLN A 161 -1.12 11.15 -14.21
N SER A 162 0.13 11.32 -13.79
CA SER A 162 1.28 10.52 -14.24
C SER A 162 2.21 10.11 -13.11
N HIS A 163 2.20 10.85 -11.99
CA HIS A 163 2.97 10.56 -10.79
C HIS A 163 2.02 10.56 -9.60
N VAL A 164 1.12 9.58 -9.59
CA VAL A 164 0.08 9.46 -8.56
C VAL A 164 0.33 8.22 -7.73
N CYS A 165 0.57 8.46 -6.46
CA CYS A 165 0.79 7.43 -5.46
C CYS A 165 -0.44 7.22 -4.62
N VAL A 166 -0.63 5.99 -4.14
CA VAL A 166 -1.73 5.64 -3.25
C VAL A 166 -1.18 4.88 -2.05
N ASN A 167 -1.57 5.32 -0.87
CA ASN A 167 -1.45 4.56 0.37
C ASN A 167 -2.86 4.14 0.81
N HIS A 168 -3.09 2.86 1.03
CA HIS A 168 -4.40 2.32 1.40
C HIS A 168 -4.33 1.58 2.73
N ASN A 169 -5.21 1.93 3.66
CA ASN A 169 -5.30 1.30 4.96
C ASN A 169 -6.70 0.71 5.16
N PHE A 170 -6.77 -0.51 5.72
CA PHE A 170 -8.03 -1.19 6.00
C PHE A 170 -7.88 -2.20 7.14
N SER A 171 -8.99 -2.75 7.63
CA SER A 171 -9.01 -3.80 8.65
C SER A 171 -9.98 -4.91 8.25
N ASP A 172 -9.72 -6.14 8.70
CA ASP A 172 -10.62 -7.28 8.49
C ASP A 172 -11.83 -7.30 9.45
N LEU A 173 -11.70 -6.66 10.62
CA LEU A 173 -12.76 -6.52 11.61
C LEU A 173 -13.53 -5.21 11.45
N GLY A 174 -12.85 -4.17 10.96
CA GLY A 174 -13.43 -2.85 10.71
C GLY A 174 -14.16 -2.79 9.37
N ASP A 175 -15.18 -1.93 9.30
CA ASP A 175 -15.70 -1.47 8.02
C ASP A 175 -14.97 -0.21 7.52
N SER A 176 -14.02 0.31 8.30
CA SER A 176 -13.21 1.48 7.99
C SER A 176 -12.13 1.18 6.96
N GLN A 177 -12.02 2.06 5.97
CA GLN A 177 -10.94 2.09 5.01
C GLN A 177 -10.49 3.52 4.79
N SER A 178 -9.22 3.72 4.43
CA SER A 178 -8.73 5.02 4.01
C SER A 178 -7.77 4.93 2.84
N TYR A 179 -7.88 5.89 1.94
CA TYR A 179 -6.90 6.15 0.90
C TYR A 179 -6.24 7.49 1.14
N GLU A 180 -4.95 7.54 0.85
CA GLU A 180 -4.19 8.77 0.70
C GLU A 180 -3.63 8.82 -0.72
N VAL A 181 -4.12 9.75 -1.53
CA VAL A 181 -3.65 10.01 -2.89
C VAL A 181 -2.56 11.06 -2.81
N ILE A 182 -1.33 10.70 -3.16
CA ILE A 182 -0.12 11.53 -2.95
C ILE A 182 0.47 11.86 -4.32
N VAL A 183 0.75 13.14 -4.57
CA VAL A 183 1.35 13.61 -5.82
C VAL A 183 2.48 14.61 -5.58
N PRO A 184 3.45 14.73 -6.51
CA PRO A 184 4.45 15.80 -6.47
C PRO A 184 3.80 17.19 -6.48
N PHE A 185 4.29 18.09 -5.63
CA PHE A 185 3.86 19.47 -5.59
C PHE A 185 4.98 20.37 -5.06
N GLY A 186 5.39 21.35 -5.87
CA GLY A 186 6.49 22.24 -5.51
C GLY A 186 7.81 21.51 -5.28
N ASP A 187 8.39 21.74 -4.10
CA ASP A 187 9.60 21.06 -3.60
C ASP A 187 9.30 19.75 -2.87
N ASP A 188 8.03 19.44 -2.63
CA ASP A 188 7.63 18.26 -1.91
C ASP A 188 6.36 17.58 -2.49
N THR A 189 5.41 17.20 -1.66
CA THR A 189 4.19 16.47 -2.02
C THR A 189 2.96 17.17 -1.49
N ILE A 190 1.83 16.88 -2.12
CA ILE A 190 0.50 17.17 -1.60
C ILE A 190 -0.31 15.89 -1.68
N SER A 191 -1.14 15.66 -0.66
CA SER A 191 -1.97 14.49 -0.55
C SER A 191 -3.44 14.83 -0.29
N LEU A 192 -4.32 14.01 -0.83
CA LEU A 192 -5.73 13.94 -0.48
C LEU A 192 -5.95 12.69 0.38
N TYR A 193 -6.41 12.88 1.60
CA TYR A 193 -6.84 11.81 2.49
C TYR A 193 -8.36 11.64 2.43
N LEU A 194 -8.82 10.40 2.29
CA LEU A 194 -10.23 10.01 2.26
C LEU A 194 -10.43 8.78 3.14
N ALA A 195 -11.27 8.86 4.15
CA ALA A 195 -11.63 7.73 5.02
C ALA A 195 -13.14 7.50 5.06
N TYR A 196 -13.56 6.24 4.95
CA TYR A 196 -14.96 5.86 4.83
C TYR A 196 -15.29 4.50 5.46
N HIS A 197 -16.57 4.30 5.76
CA HIS A 197 -17.14 3.04 6.23
C HIS A 197 -17.71 2.20 5.09
N GLY A 198 -17.59 0.88 5.20
CA GLY A 198 -18.11 -0.11 4.26
C GLY A 198 -17.48 0.00 2.87
N ASN A 199 -18.31 -0.14 1.84
CA ASN A 199 -17.92 0.05 0.44
C ASN A 199 -18.51 1.36 -0.06
N LEU A 200 -17.68 2.21 -0.67
CA LEU A 200 -18.19 3.37 -1.40
C LEU A 200 -19.06 2.91 -2.57
N LEU A 201 -20.21 3.55 -2.73
CA LEU A 201 -21.09 3.35 -3.88
C LEU A 201 -21.10 4.63 -4.72
N VAL A 202 -21.46 4.50 -5.99
CA VAL A 202 -21.66 5.68 -6.84
C VAL A 202 -22.78 6.54 -6.25
N GLY A 203 -22.50 7.81 -6.00
CA GLY A 203 -23.41 8.72 -5.31
C GLY A 203 -22.72 9.97 -4.77
N SER A 204 -23.53 10.84 -4.15
CA SER A 204 -23.03 12.05 -3.48
C SER A 204 -23.09 11.87 -1.97
N TYR A 205 -22.05 12.36 -1.32
CA TYR A 205 -21.77 12.21 0.10
C TYR A 205 -21.49 13.59 0.69
N GLU A 206 -22.08 13.83 1.86
CA GLU A 206 -21.74 14.96 2.70
C GLU A 206 -20.73 14.48 3.75
N TYR A 207 -19.59 15.15 3.81
CA TYR A 207 -18.65 15.04 4.91
C TYR A 207 -18.90 16.19 5.88
N GLU A 208 -18.85 15.88 7.17
CA GLU A 208 -18.88 16.85 8.27
C GLU A 208 -17.85 16.42 9.31
N GLU A 209 -16.99 17.34 9.72
CA GLU A 209 -15.97 17.10 10.75
C GLU A 209 -16.66 16.65 12.06
N TYR A 210 -16.14 15.59 12.68
CA TYR A 210 -16.69 14.94 13.89
C TYR A 210 -18.02 14.19 13.71
N SER A 211 -18.45 13.94 12.48
CA SER A 211 -19.64 13.12 12.20
C SER A 211 -19.27 11.66 11.90
N ASP A 212 -19.34 10.80 12.92
CA ASP A 212 -19.13 9.35 12.76
C ASP A 212 -20.34 8.62 12.12
N VAL A 213 -21.42 9.35 11.81
CA VAL A 213 -22.62 8.77 11.17
C VAL A 213 -22.56 8.84 9.65
N ASN A 214 -21.67 9.67 9.10
CA ASN A 214 -21.51 9.80 7.66
C ASN A 214 -20.65 8.66 7.12
N GLN A 215 -20.97 8.21 5.90
CA GLN A 215 -20.18 7.13 5.30
C GLN A 215 -18.73 7.57 5.08
N ILE A 216 -18.50 8.81 4.65
CA ILE A 216 -17.18 9.43 4.61
C ILE A 216 -17.01 10.20 5.93
N TYR A 217 -16.03 9.79 6.73
CA TYR A 217 -15.77 10.35 8.06
C TYR A 217 -14.40 11.03 8.17
N GLY A 218 -13.55 10.92 7.14
CA GLY A 218 -12.28 11.65 7.05
C GLY A 218 -12.07 12.20 5.66
N PHE A 219 -11.73 13.48 5.56
CA PHE A 219 -11.45 14.16 4.30
C PHE A 219 -10.55 15.37 4.54
N ASP A 220 -9.30 15.30 4.10
CA ASP A 220 -8.31 16.36 4.30
C ASP A 220 -7.41 16.48 3.07
N VAL A 221 -6.92 17.69 2.80
CA VAL A 221 -5.81 17.91 1.85
C VAL A 221 -4.61 18.41 2.63
N SER A 222 -3.47 17.75 2.52
CA SER A 222 -2.26 18.13 3.25
C SER A 222 -1.05 18.24 2.33
N SER A 223 -0.08 19.06 2.68
CA SER A 223 1.15 19.18 1.91
C SER A 223 2.33 19.47 2.82
N THR A 224 3.48 18.91 2.48
CA THR A 224 4.75 19.24 3.13
C THR A 224 5.55 20.30 2.35
N ALA A 225 5.04 20.76 1.21
CA ALA A 225 5.69 21.77 0.38
C ALA A 225 5.57 23.18 0.99
N THR A 226 6.66 23.94 0.94
CA THR A 226 6.70 25.29 1.55
C THR A 226 5.69 26.23 0.89
N GLU A 227 5.52 26.13 -0.42
CA GLU A 227 4.61 26.99 -1.19
C GLU A 227 3.12 26.76 -0.87
N PHE A 228 2.75 25.57 -0.37
CA PHE A 228 1.40 25.30 0.11
C PHE A 228 1.12 26.11 1.38
N ASP A 229 2.00 26.01 2.38
CA ASP A 229 1.90 26.75 3.64
C ASP A 229 1.93 28.27 3.40
N ASP A 230 2.79 28.75 2.51
CA ASP A 230 2.82 30.18 2.14
C ASP A 230 1.50 30.65 1.49
N SER A 231 0.81 29.78 0.75
CA SER A 231 -0.42 30.10 0.03
C SER A 231 -1.67 30.02 0.90
N VAL A 232 -1.75 29.01 1.78
CA VAL A 232 -2.95 28.75 2.58
C VAL A 232 -2.77 29.04 4.07
N GLY A 233 -1.56 29.34 4.55
CA GLY A 233 -1.24 29.62 5.96
C GLY A 233 -1.27 28.40 6.88
N SER A 234 -1.19 27.19 6.31
CA SER A 234 -1.11 25.91 7.03
C SER A 234 -0.58 24.82 6.10
N ASN A 235 -0.02 23.75 6.65
CA ASN A 235 0.33 22.53 5.92
C ASN A 235 -0.87 21.59 5.69
N ILE A 236 -2.07 21.96 6.15
CA ILE A 236 -3.30 21.17 6.01
C ILE A 236 -4.51 22.08 5.72
N LEU A 237 -5.40 21.57 4.87
CA LEU A 237 -6.76 22.02 4.66
C LEU A 237 -7.69 20.94 5.22
N ALA A 238 -8.16 21.17 6.45
CA ALA A 238 -9.13 20.31 7.14
C ALA A 238 -10.51 20.99 7.11
N PRO A 239 -11.34 20.77 6.07
CA PRO A 239 -12.64 21.42 6.00
C PRO A 239 -13.58 20.92 7.10
N THR A 240 -14.44 21.81 7.60
CA THR A 240 -15.52 21.40 8.52
C THR A 240 -16.64 20.64 7.80
N SER A 241 -16.76 20.83 6.47
CA SER A 241 -17.69 20.12 5.61
C SER A 241 -17.21 20.07 4.17
N ALA A 242 -17.53 18.99 3.46
CA ALA A 242 -17.24 18.83 2.04
C ALA A 242 -18.38 18.08 1.34
N LEU A 243 -18.60 18.39 0.07
CA LEU A 243 -19.43 17.58 -0.82
C LEU A 243 -18.50 16.72 -1.68
N ILE A 244 -18.70 15.41 -1.64
CA ILE A 244 -17.90 14.42 -2.36
C ILE A 244 -18.83 13.58 -3.23
N THR A 245 -18.58 13.51 -4.54
CA THR A 245 -19.37 12.70 -5.47
C THR A 245 -18.51 11.59 -6.04
N ILE A 246 -18.86 10.35 -5.73
CA ILE A 246 -18.24 9.15 -6.31
C ILE A 246 -18.94 8.86 -7.64
N SER A 247 -18.18 8.94 -8.74
CA SER A 247 -18.67 8.69 -10.09
C SER A 247 -18.43 7.25 -10.54
N GLU A 248 -17.41 6.59 -9.97
CA GLU A 248 -17.10 5.18 -10.20
C GLU A 248 -16.54 4.54 -8.92
N SER A 249 -16.99 3.32 -8.60
CA SER A 249 -16.43 2.51 -7.52
C SER A 249 -16.60 1.03 -7.85
N ASN A 250 -15.47 0.33 -7.99
CA ASN A 250 -15.38 -1.12 -8.20
C ASN A 250 -14.04 -1.62 -7.65
N ASP A 251 -13.79 -2.93 -7.79
CA ASP A 251 -12.60 -3.60 -7.25
C ASP A 251 -11.25 -3.08 -7.80
N PHE A 252 -11.28 -2.32 -8.89
CA PHE A 252 -10.08 -1.81 -9.57
C PHE A 252 -9.95 -0.30 -9.49
N LEU A 253 -11.02 0.41 -9.16
CA LEU A 253 -11.11 1.83 -9.45
C LEU A 253 -12.10 2.55 -8.55
N ILE A 254 -11.64 3.65 -7.96
CA ILE A 254 -12.51 4.65 -7.33
C ILE A 254 -12.23 6.00 -7.99
N LYS A 255 -13.29 6.67 -8.45
CA LYS A 255 -13.24 8.03 -9.01
C LYS A 255 -14.25 8.92 -8.33
N GLY A 256 -13.85 10.15 -8.07
CA GLY A 256 -14.76 11.13 -7.53
C GLY A 256 -14.34 12.57 -7.72
N GLU A 257 -15.28 13.45 -7.44
CA GLU A 257 -15.12 14.90 -7.41
C GLU A 257 -15.41 15.39 -6.00
N PHE A 258 -14.77 16.49 -5.59
CA PHE A 258 -15.03 17.10 -4.30
C PHE A 258 -15.12 18.62 -4.40
N SER A 259 -15.78 19.22 -3.41
CA SER A 259 -15.77 20.66 -3.19
C SER A 259 -15.93 20.98 -1.70
N PHE A 260 -15.22 21.98 -1.20
CA PHE A 260 -15.27 22.41 0.18
C PHE A 260 -14.85 23.88 0.32
N VAL A 261 -15.11 24.46 1.50
CA VAL A 261 -14.61 25.78 1.89
C VAL A 261 -13.49 25.59 2.89
N GLY A 262 -12.29 26.08 2.58
CA GLY A 262 -11.15 25.99 3.48
C GLY A 262 -11.28 26.92 4.70
N GLN A 263 -10.38 26.75 5.67
CA GLN A 263 -10.38 27.46 6.96
C GLN A 263 -10.35 29.00 6.89
N PHE A 264 -9.94 29.56 5.74
CA PHE A 264 -9.91 31.00 5.48
C PHE A 264 -11.04 31.50 4.56
N GLY A 265 -12.06 30.67 4.31
CA GLY A 265 -13.22 31.03 3.51
C GLY A 265 -13.01 30.96 1.99
N ASN A 266 -11.89 30.39 1.55
CA ASN A 266 -11.63 30.15 0.12
C ASN A 266 -12.29 28.85 -0.33
N ASP A 267 -12.88 28.87 -1.52
CA ASP A 267 -13.47 27.68 -2.14
C ASP A 267 -12.38 26.81 -2.76
N TYR A 268 -12.51 25.50 -2.57
CA TYR A 268 -11.70 24.47 -3.21
C TYR A 268 -12.60 23.47 -3.91
N SER A 269 -12.13 22.92 -5.02
CA SER A 269 -12.79 21.82 -5.73
C SER A 269 -11.75 20.97 -6.44
N GLY A 270 -12.11 19.78 -6.88
CA GLY A 270 -11.16 18.91 -7.55
C GLY A 270 -11.73 17.54 -7.86
N SER A 271 -10.85 16.66 -8.31
CA SER A 271 -11.18 15.28 -8.62
C SER A 271 -10.04 14.35 -8.23
N PHE A 272 -10.39 13.10 -7.95
CA PHE A 272 -9.42 12.05 -7.69
C PHE A 272 -9.80 10.78 -8.45
N GLU A 273 -8.77 10.01 -8.78
CA GLU A 273 -8.82 8.69 -9.39
C GLU A 273 -7.82 7.81 -8.66
N ILE A 274 -8.27 6.64 -8.22
CA ILE A 274 -7.50 5.67 -7.45
C ILE A 274 -7.60 4.34 -8.17
N ASN A 275 -6.49 3.91 -8.75
CA ASN A 275 -6.36 2.58 -9.34
C ASN A 275 -5.98 1.60 -8.23
N ILE A 276 -6.96 0.83 -7.79
CA ILE A 276 -6.79 -0.27 -6.85
C ILE A 276 -6.26 -1.43 -7.69
N GLY A 277 -4.96 -1.73 -7.61
CA GLY A 277 -4.40 -2.88 -8.32
C GLY A 277 -5.12 -4.18 -7.92
N GLU A 278 -4.84 -5.30 -8.60
CA GLU A 278 -5.30 -6.62 -8.12
C GLU A 278 -4.70 -6.89 -6.73
N ILE A 279 -5.40 -6.53 -5.65
CA ILE A 279 -5.06 -6.97 -4.30
C ILE A 279 -5.52 -8.42 -4.21
N THR A 280 -4.65 -9.35 -4.62
CA THR A 280 -4.90 -10.78 -4.41
C THR A 280 -4.71 -11.11 -2.93
N HIS A 281 -5.82 -11.29 -2.21
CA HIS A 281 -5.85 -11.87 -0.86
C HIS A 281 -5.77 -13.40 -0.90
#